data_AF-A0A511T7R3-F1
#
_entry.id   AF-A0A511T7R3-F1
#
_cell.length_a   1.000
_cell.length_b   1.000
_cell.length_c   1.000
_cell.angle_alpha   90.00
_cell.angle_beta   90.00
_cell.angle_gamma   90.00
#
_symmetry.space_group_name_H-M   'P 1'
#
loop_
_entity.id
_entity.type
_entity.pdbx_description
1 polymer ?
#
loop_
_entity_poly.entity_id
_entity_poly.type
_entity_poly.pdbx_seq_one_letter_code
_entity_poly.pdbx_strand_id
1 'polypeptide(L)'
;MRTSRATAGVPGDTLLHPLVFCAVLVLVLNDHVFKARWPSWWTGKLSDVAGLAMFPLLLQGLWEQARGRSARDDFRPSLAVLTTCVALTACVFTAIKVWEPAAETWRWGLGSLQWPVRAAWAALSRRAVPSLAPVAHTMDVTDLLALPALGVSYWLGRKRCERHEPARQPA
;
A
#
# COMPACT_ATOMS: atom_id res chain seq x y z
N MET A 1 -1.67 -13.67 40.37
CA MET A 1 -2.31 -12.62 39.54
C MET A 1 -1.28 -12.16 38.50
N ARG A 2 -1.26 -12.78 37.31
CA ARG A 2 -0.33 -12.39 36.23
C ARG A 2 -0.91 -11.15 35.56
N THR A 3 -0.29 -9.99 35.82
CA THR A 3 -0.50 -8.79 35.03
C THR A 3 -0.07 -9.09 33.60
N SER A 4 -1.04 -9.33 32.72
CA SER A 4 -0.84 -9.36 31.27
C SER A 4 -0.28 -8.01 30.85
N ARG A 5 1.05 -7.90 30.66
CA ARG A 5 1.63 -6.77 29.95
C ARG A 5 0.96 -6.72 28.57
N ALA A 6 0.18 -5.68 28.33
CA ALA A 6 -0.24 -5.36 26.97
C ALA A 6 1.05 -5.27 26.14
N THR A 7 1.23 -6.19 25.18
CA THR A 7 2.41 -6.17 24.33
C THR A 7 2.41 -4.85 23.58
N ALA A 8 3.47 -4.05 23.73
CA ALA A 8 3.65 -2.83 22.98
C ALA A 8 3.49 -3.13 21.48
N GLY A 9 2.75 -2.28 20.76
CA GLY A 9 2.56 -2.47 19.33
C GLY A 9 3.88 -2.25 18.60
N VAL A 10 4.21 -3.12 17.65
CA VAL A 10 5.34 -2.89 16.73
C VAL A 10 4.83 -2.04 15.55
N PRO A 11 5.46 -0.89 15.23
CA PRO A 11 5.11 -0.09 14.06
C PRO A 11 5.13 -0.94 12.77
N GLY A 12 4.09 -0.81 11.94
CA GLY A 12 4.00 -1.50 10.65
C GLY A 12 3.78 -3.01 10.69
N ASP A 13 3.56 -3.64 11.85
CA ASP A 13 3.44 -5.10 11.97
C ASP A 13 2.35 -5.72 11.07
N THR A 14 1.27 -4.98 10.75
CA THR A 14 0.24 -5.45 9.81
C THR A 14 0.80 -5.82 8.43
N LEU A 15 1.93 -5.23 8.02
CA LEU A 15 2.57 -5.53 6.73
C LEU A 15 3.15 -6.94 6.67
N LEU A 16 3.44 -7.55 7.82
CA LEU A 16 3.90 -8.93 7.92
C LEU A 16 2.73 -9.94 7.88
N HIS A 17 1.49 -9.46 7.82
CA HIS A 17 0.33 -10.34 7.76
C HIS A 17 0.33 -11.15 6.46
N PRO A 18 0.05 -12.48 6.50
CA PRO A 18 0.09 -13.34 5.31
C PRO A 18 -0.75 -12.83 4.14
N LEU A 19 -1.90 -12.22 4.40
CA LEU A 19 -2.74 -11.61 3.35
C LEU A 19 -2.05 -10.44 2.65
N VAL A 20 -1.30 -9.61 3.38
CA VAL A 20 -0.54 -8.50 2.79
C VAL A 20 0.61 -9.06 1.96
N PHE A 21 1.30 -10.09 2.47
CA PHE A 21 2.31 -10.80 1.70
C PHE A 21 1.75 -11.39 0.40
N CYS A 22 0.59 -12.05 0.45
CA CYS A 22 -0.09 -12.56 -0.74
C CYS A 22 -0.45 -11.43 -1.71
N ALA A 23 -0.94 -10.28 -1.23
CA ALA A 23 -1.24 -9.13 -2.08
C ALA A 23 0.03 -8.58 -2.78
N VAL A 24 1.14 -8.46 -2.05
CA VAL A 24 2.44 -8.07 -2.64
C VAL A 24 2.92 -9.10 -3.66
N LEU A 25 2.82 -10.39 -3.34
CA LEU A 25 3.21 -11.47 -4.25
C LEU A 25 2.38 -11.43 -5.54
N VAL A 26 1.07 -11.24 -5.41
CA VAL A 26 0.16 -11.07 -6.55
C VAL A 26 0.57 -9.85 -7.38
N LEU A 27 0.84 -8.70 -6.77
CA LEU A 27 1.30 -7.51 -7.48
C LEU A 27 2.59 -7.77 -8.26
N VAL A 28 3.61 -8.34 -7.61
CA VAL A 28 4.92 -8.58 -8.22
C VAL A 28 4.81 -9.56 -9.38
N LEU A 29 4.16 -10.71 -9.16
CA LEU A 29 4.00 -11.71 -10.22
C LEU A 29 3.14 -11.17 -11.36
N ASN A 30 2.07 -10.44 -11.05
CA ASN A 30 1.17 -9.94 -12.07
C ASN A 30 1.81 -8.85 -12.93
N ASP A 31 2.46 -7.86 -12.30
CA ASP A 31 3.05 -6.72 -13.01
C ASP A 31 4.34 -7.07 -13.76
N HIS A 32 5.15 -7.99 -13.24
CA HIS A 32 6.42 -8.33 -13.86
C HIS A 32 6.37 -9.56 -14.76
N VAL A 33 5.42 -10.48 -14.54
CA VAL A 33 5.36 -11.75 -15.28
C VAL A 33 4.09 -11.85 -16.10
N PHE A 34 2.92 -11.72 -15.48
CA PHE A 34 1.67 -12.05 -16.17
C PHE A 34 1.30 -11.01 -17.22
N LYS A 35 1.44 -9.71 -16.93
CA LYS A 35 1.22 -8.67 -17.93
C LYS A 35 2.16 -8.79 -19.14
N ALA A 36 3.39 -9.26 -18.92
CA ALA A 36 4.36 -9.46 -19.99
C ALA A 36 4.10 -10.70 -20.84
N ARG A 37 3.58 -11.79 -20.24
CA ARG A 37 3.35 -13.08 -20.94
C ARG A 37 1.93 -13.24 -21.47
N TRP A 38 0.93 -12.68 -20.77
CA TRP A 38 -0.50 -12.82 -21.07
C TRP A 38 -1.21 -11.47 -20.89
N PRO A 39 -1.06 -10.55 -21.87
CA PRO A 39 -1.79 -9.29 -21.86
C PRO A 39 -3.29 -9.56 -21.81
N SER A 40 -3.96 -9.03 -20.80
CA SER A 40 -5.40 -9.26 -20.62
C SER A 40 -6.07 -8.10 -19.90
N TRP A 41 -7.38 -7.95 -20.14
CA TRP A 41 -8.19 -6.91 -19.51
C TRP A 41 -8.34 -7.08 -17.98
N TRP A 42 -8.16 -8.30 -17.45
CA TRP A 42 -8.36 -8.59 -16.04
C TRP A 42 -7.08 -8.43 -15.19
N THR A 43 -5.89 -8.58 -15.79
CA THR A 43 -4.61 -8.39 -15.07
C THR A 43 -4.47 -6.98 -14.49
N GLY A 44 -5.00 -5.94 -15.15
CA GLY A 44 -5.05 -4.59 -14.57
C GLY A 44 -5.81 -4.54 -13.24
N LYS A 45 -7.00 -5.13 -13.22
CA LYS A 45 -7.92 -5.14 -12.08
C LYS A 45 -7.40 -5.95 -10.91
N LEU A 46 -6.69 -7.04 -11.20
CA LEU A 46 -6.03 -7.83 -10.15
C LEU A 46 -4.96 -7.01 -9.41
N SER A 47 -4.15 -6.22 -10.13
CA SER A 47 -3.20 -5.31 -9.49
C SER A 47 -3.91 -4.24 -8.69
N ASP A 48 -5.02 -3.69 -9.17
CA ASP A 48 -5.80 -2.69 -8.43
C ASP A 48 -6.34 -3.27 -7.11
N VAL A 49 -6.93 -4.46 -7.12
CA VAL A 49 -7.42 -5.15 -5.92
C VAL A 49 -6.29 -5.42 -4.93
N ALA A 50 -5.17 -5.95 -5.40
CA ALA A 50 -4.03 -6.25 -4.53
C ALA A 50 -3.37 -4.97 -3.97
N GLY A 51 -3.29 -3.93 -4.79
CA GLY A 51 -2.83 -2.59 -4.39
C GLY A 51 -3.73 -2.00 -3.30
N LEU A 52 -5.03 -1.98 -3.50
CA LEU A 52 -6.00 -1.42 -2.54
C LEU A 52 -6.07 -2.23 -1.23
N ALA A 53 -5.83 -3.54 -1.27
CA ALA A 53 -5.76 -4.37 -0.06
C ALA A 53 -4.51 -4.10 0.80
N MET A 54 -3.41 -3.62 0.20
CA MET A 54 -2.10 -3.45 0.86
C MET A 54 -1.75 -1.97 1.13
N PHE A 55 -2.00 -1.08 0.18
CA PHE A 55 -1.47 0.28 0.17
C PHE A 55 -1.88 1.15 1.36
N PRO A 56 -3.14 1.11 1.86
CA PRO A 56 -3.50 1.85 3.08
C PRO A 56 -2.70 1.42 4.31
N LEU A 57 -2.39 0.13 4.43
CA LEU A 57 -1.58 -0.41 5.53
C LEU A 57 -0.11 -0.01 5.39
N LEU A 58 0.40 0.07 4.16
CA LEU A 58 1.74 0.60 3.89
C LEU A 58 1.82 2.07 4.30
N LEU A 59 0.84 2.89 3.91
CA LEU A 59 0.81 4.31 4.25
C LEU A 59 0.74 4.51 5.77
N GLN A 60 -0.10 3.73 6.46
CA GLN A 60 -0.14 3.72 7.92
C GLN A 60 1.22 3.30 8.50
N GLY A 61 1.83 2.21 8.04
CA GLY A 61 3.13 1.75 8.52
C GLY A 61 4.25 2.78 8.34
N LEU A 62 4.27 3.49 7.20
CA LEU A 62 5.22 4.57 6.94
C LEU A 62 5.01 5.75 7.90
N TRP A 63 3.75 6.12 8.14
CA TRP A 63 3.41 7.16 9.13
C TRP A 63 3.84 6.78 10.54
N GLU A 64 3.57 5.54 10.95
CA GLU A 64 3.98 4.98 12.23
C GLU A 64 5.50 4.97 12.36
N GLN A 65 6.24 4.61 11.32
CA GLN A 65 7.70 4.62 11.31
C GLN A 65 8.28 6.04 11.38
N ALA A 66 7.67 6.99 10.67
CA ALA A 66 8.08 8.39 10.67
C ALA A 66 7.90 9.03 12.06
N ARG A 67 6.81 8.70 12.77
CA ARG A 67 6.55 9.17 14.15
C ARG A 67 7.26 8.35 15.22
N GLY A 68 7.45 7.05 14.99
CA GLY A 68 8.01 6.08 15.93
C GLY A 68 9.52 6.24 16.17
N ARG A 69 10.24 6.96 15.32
CA ARG A 69 11.64 7.38 15.62
C ARG A 69 11.76 8.20 16.90
N SER A 70 10.66 8.78 17.42
CA SER A 70 10.66 9.63 18.62
C SER A 70 10.04 9.00 19.89
N ALA A 71 9.38 7.83 19.82
CA ALA A 71 8.53 7.34 20.91
C ALA A 71 8.51 5.79 21.02
N ARG A 72 9.68 5.18 21.22
CA ARG A 72 9.85 3.72 21.17
C ARG A 72 9.14 2.92 22.27
N ASP A 73 8.64 3.56 23.33
CA ASP A 73 8.18 2.81 24.50
C ASP A 73 6.65 2.65 24.64
N ASP A 74 5.83 3.45 23.91
CA ASP A 74 4.35 3.44 24.07
C ASP A 74 3.58 3.56 22.73
N PHE A 75 4.10 2.97 21.65
CA PHE A 75 3.44 3.05 20.36
C PHE A 75 2.08 2.31 20.35
N ARG A 76 1.02 3.01 19.89
CA ARG A 76 -0.31 2.46 19.66
C ARG A 76 -0.82 2.77 18.26
N PRO A 77 -1.32 1.77 17.51
CA PRO A 77 -1.93 1.99 16.22
C PRO A 77 -3.23 2.82 16.37
N SER A 78 -3.46 3.75 15.44
CA SER A 78 -4.61 4.66 15.49
C SER A 78 -5.61 4.36 14.37
N LEU A 79 -6.86 4.13 14.75
CA LEU A 79 -7.97 3.94 13.81
C LEU A 79 -8.22 5.19 12.95
N ALA A 80 -7.99 6.38 13.50
CA ALA A 80 -8.11 7.63 12.75
C ALA A 80 -7.08 7.69 11.62
N VAL A 81 -5.82 7.35 11.92
CA VAL A 81 -4.75 7.27 10.90
C VAL A 81 -5.09 6.24 9.83
N LEU A 82 -5.53 5.03 10.22
CA LEU A 82 -5.96 4.01 9.27
C LEU A 82 -7.07 4.53 8.35
N THR A 83 -8.11 5.14 8.93
CA THR A 83 -9.25 5.66 8.18
C THR A 83 -8.81 6.75 7.21
N THR A 84 -7.91 7.65 7.63
CA THR A 84 -7.31 8.66 6.75
C THR A 84 -6.53 8.01 5.61
N CYS A 85 -5.73 6.97 5.88
CA CYS A 85 -4.96 6.27 4.86
C CYS A 85 -5.87 5.57 3.84
N VAL A 86 -6.94 4.93 4.30
CA VAL A 86 -7.96 4.29 3.44
C VAL A 86 -8.67 5.33 2.58
N ALA A 87 -9.15 6.43 3.18
CA ALA A 87 -9.83 7.49 2.47
C ALA A 87 -8.92 8.16 1.43
N LEU A 88 -7.67 8.48 1.80
CA LEU A 88 -6.70 9.07 0.89
C LEU A 88 -6.42 8.13 -0.28
N THR A 89 -6.24 6.83 -0.01
CA THR A 89 -6.03 5.83 -1.06
C THR A 89 -7.23 5.76 -2.00
N ALA A 90 -8.45 5.74 -1.47
CA ALA A 90 -9.68 5.74 -2.28
C ALA A 90 -9.78 6.99 -3.18
N CYS A 91 -9.52 8.17 -2.62
CA CYS A 91 -9.56 9.44 -3.34
C CYS A 91 -8.52 9.48 -4.47
N VAL A 92 -7.25 9.15 -4.14
CA VAL A 92 -6.16 9.14 -5.12
C VAL A 92 -6.43 8.10 -6.22
N PHE A 93 -6.81 6.88 -5.84
CA PHE A 93 -7.14 5.82 -6.79
C PHE A 93 -8.28 6.22 -7.72
N THR A 94 -9.35 6.81 -7.19
CA THR A 94 -10.47 7.30 -8.00
C THR A 94 -10.00 8.39 -8.95
N ALA A 95 -9.24 9.38 -8.46
CA ALA A 95 -8.73 10.49 -9.25
C ALA A 95 -7.87 10.01 -10.43
N ILE A 96 -6.93 9.09 -10.22
CA ILE A 96 -6.07 8.57 -11.31
C ILE A 96 -6.83 7.74 -12.35
N LYS A 97 -8.03 7.24 -12.03
CA LYS A 97 -8.86 6.47 -12.96
C LYS A 97 -9.85 7.33 -13.75
N VAL A 98 -10.28 8.47 -13.20
CA VAL A 98 -11.33 9.32 -13.82
C VAL A 98 -10.86 10.69 -14.28
N TRP A 99 -9.69 11.15 -13.84
CA TRP A 99 -9.20 12.51 -14.11
C TRP A 99 -7.81 12.51 -14.75
N GLU A 100 -7.72 13.02 -15.97
CA GLU A 100 -6.52 12.98 -16.81
C GLU A 100 -5.28 13.66 -16.19
N PRO A 101 -5.37 14.87 -15.59
CA PRO A 101 -4.23 15.47 -14.90
C PRO A 101 -3.68 14.60 -13.75
N ALA A 102 -4.56 13.93 -13.01
CA ALA A 102 -4.13 13.02 -11.94
C ALA A 102 -3.46 11.76 -12.50
N ALA A 103 -4.01 11.19 -13.59
CA ALA A 103 -3.42 10.08 -14.29
C ALA A 103 -2.01 10.41 -14.81
N GLU A 104 -1.83 11.59 -15.43
CA GLU A 104 -0.53 12.01 -15.95
C GLU A 104 0.48 12.30 -14.83
N THR A 105 0.03 12.96 -13.75
CA THR A 105 0.86 13.18 -12.55
C THR A 105 1.32 11.85 -11.95
N TRP A 106 0.44 10.85 -11.89
CA TRP A 106 0.78 9.51 -11.42
C TRP A 106 1.83 8.84 -12.31
N ARG A 107 1.68 8.93 -13.64
CA ARG A 107 2.60 8.34 -14.61
C ARG A 107 4.02 8.86 -14.47
N TRP A 108 4.18 10.17 -14.36
CA TRP A 108 5.49 10.80 -14.17
C TRP A 108 6.02 10.64 -12.76
N GLY A 109 5.16 10.75 -11.75
CA GLY A 109 5.54 10.60 -10.35
C GLY A 109 6.11 9.20 -10.07
N LEU A 110 5.40 8.16 -10.50
CA LEU A 110 5.86 6.78 -10.32
C LEU A 110 7.09 6.49 -11.19
N GLY A 111 7.14 7.00 -12.42
CA GLY A 111 8.31 6.88 -13.30
C GLY A 111 9.57 7.49 -12.67
N SER A 112 9.43 8.67 -12.08
CA SER A 112 10.51 9.38 -11.37
C SER A 112 10.96 8.63 -10.12
N LEU A 113 10.04 8.04 -9.37
CA LEU A 113 10.38 7.24 -8.18
C LEU A 113 11.14 5.95 -8.55
N GLN A 114 10.80 5.33 -9.68
CA GLN A 114 11.46 4.11 -10.16
C GLN A 114 12.79 4.36 -10.87
N TRP A 115 12.98 5.55 -11.45
CA TRP A 115 14.14 5.84 -12.29
C TRP A 115 15.50 5.66 -11.58
N PRO A 116 15.73 6.15 -10.33
CA PRO A 116 17.02 5.98 -9.66
C PRO A 116 17.43 4.52 -9.51
N VAL A 117 16.47 3.64 -9.19
CA VAL A 117 16.71 2.19 -9.06
C VAL A 117 17.06 1.58 -10.43
N ARG A 118 16.31 1.95 -11.47
CA ARG A 118 16.57 1.48 -12.85
C ARG A 118 17.91 1.96 -13.37
N ALA A 119 18.28 3.20 -13.09
CA ALA A 119 19.55 3.80 -13.48
C ALA A 119 20.73 3.13 -12.76
N ALA A 120 20.63 2.92 -11.45
CA ALA A 120 21.63 2.21 -10.67
C ALA A 120 21.82 0.76 -11.17
N TRP A 121 20.72 0.06 -11.44
CA TRP A 121 20.77 -1.30 -11.99
C TRP A 121 21.42 -1.34 -13.39
N ALA A 122 21.08 -0.39 -14.26
CA ALA A 122 21.68 -0.28 -15.59
C ALA A 122 23.20 -0.03 -15.49
N ALA A 123 23.62 0.88 -14.60
CA ALA A 123 25.03 1.17 -14.36
C ALA A 123 25.79 -0.06 -13.84
N LEU A 124 25.24 -0.77 -12.83
CA LEU A 124 25.81 -2.01 -12.29
C LEU A 124 25.89 -3.11 -13.36
N SER A 125 24.90 -3.17 -14.25
CA SER A 125 24.84 -4.14 -15.36
C SER A 125 25.64 -3.73 -16.58
N ARG A 126 26.38 -2.61 -16.53
CA ARG A 126 27.12 -2.01 -17.67
C ARG A 126 26.25 -1.78 -18.91
N ARG A 127 24.98 -1.40 -18.72
CA ARG A 127 24.03 -1.02 -19.77
C ARG A 127 23.90 0.50 -19.83
N ALA A 128 23.39 1.02 -20.95
CA ALA A 128 23.07 2.44 -21.06
C ALA A 128 22.02 2.83 -20.00
N VAL A 129 22.24 3.96 -19.33
CA VAL A 129 21.28 4.49 -18.35
C VAL A 129 20.01 4.91 -19.09
N PRO A 130 18.83 4.39 -18.73
CA PRO A 130 17.59 4.76 -19.39
C PRO A 130 17.25 6.22 -19.09
N SER A 131 16.61 6.90 -20.04
CA SER A 131 16.01 8.22 -19.79
C SER A 131 14.85 8.11 -18.81
N LEU A 132 14.53 9.23 -18.13
CA LEU A 132 13.32 9.34 -17.34
C LEU A 132 12.11 9.22 -18.29
N ALA A 133 11.21 8.29 -17.98
CA ALA A 133 10.03 8.01 -18.78
C ALA A 133 8.81 7.77 -17.87
N PRO A 134 7.60 8.14 -18.32
CA PRO A 134 6.37 7.86 -17.59
C PRO A 134 6.11 6.36 -17.54
N VAL A 135 5.46 5.90 -16.47
CA VAL A 135 4.97 4.52 -16.43
C VAL A 135 3.73 4.36 -17.33
N ALA A 136 3.51 3.13 -17.81
CA ALA A 136 2.28 2.77 -18.48
C ALA A 136 1.13 2.78 -17.46
N HIS A 137 0.10 3.57 -17.74
CA HIS A 137 -1.14 3.65 -16.96
C HIS A 137 -2.29 3.89 -17.93
N THR A 138 -3.39 3.18 -17.71
CA THR A 138 -4.60 3.31 -18.51
C THR A 138 -5.73 3.75 -17.59
N MET A 139 -6.46 4.78 -17.99
CA MET A 139 -7.66 5.22 -17.31
C MET A 139 -8.81 4.29 -17.68
N ASP A 140 -9.38 3.60 -16.71
CA ASP A 140 -10.54 2.74 -16.88
C ASP A 140 -11.47 2.89 -15.66
N VAL A 141 -12.66 3.43 -15.90
CA VAL A 141 -13.67 3.67 -14.85
C VAL A 141 -14.14 2.38 -14.21
N THR A 142 -14.08 1.25 -14.93
CA THR A 142 -14.48 -0.05 -14.38
C THR A 142 -13.52 -0.55 -13.30
N ASP A 143 -12.33 0.03 -13.19
CA ASP A 143 -11.39 -0.26 -12.10
C ASP A 143 -11.89 0.24 -10.74
N LEU A 144 -12.88 1.15 -10.71
CA LEU A 144 -13.56 1.54 -9.46
C LEU A 144 -14.27 0.35 -8.80
N LEU A 145 -14.55 -0.73 -9.53
CA LEU A 145 -15.04 -2.00 -8.97
C LEU A 145 -14.02 -2.66 -8.02
N ALA A 146 -12.76 -2.22 -8.03
CA ALA A 146 -11.73 -2.68 -7.10
C ALA A 146 -11.81 -1.98 -5.73
N LEU A 147 -12.49 -0.83 -5.59
CA LEU A 147 -12.61 -0.08 -4.32
C LEU A 147 -13.07 -0.92 -3.11
N PRO A 148 -13.98 -1.91 -3.23
CA PRO A 148 -14.33 -2.79 -2.11
C PRO A 148 -13.13 -3.53 -1.51
N ALA A 149 -12.03 -3.73 -2.25
CA ALA A 149 -10.80 -4.35 -1.74
C ALA A 149 -10.15 -3.54 -0.60
N LEU A 150 -10.42 -2.22 -0.52
CA LEU A 150 -10.03 -1.40 0.64
C LEU A 150 -10.59 -1.96 1.95
N GLY A 151 -11.72 -2.66 1.92
CA GLY A 151 -12.30 -3.33 3.09
C GLY A 151 -11.35 -4.35 3.71
N VAL A 152 -10.49 -5.01 2.92
CA VAL A 152 -9.46 -5.93 3.43
C VAL A 152 -8.43 -5.17 4.28
N SER A 153 -7.91 -4.06 3.75
CA SER A 153 -6.94 -3.22 4.45
C SER A 153 -7.52 -2.64 5.75
N TYR A 154 -8.77 -2.16 5.69
CA TYR A 154 -9.47 -1.59 6.83
C TYR A 154 -9.74 -2.65 7.90
N TRP A 155 -10.22 -3.83 7.51
CA TRP A 155 -10.49 -4.93 8.43
C TRP A 155 -9.23 -5.41 9.16
N LEU A 156 -8.12 -5.59 8.44
CA LEU A 156 -6.84 -5.96 9.04
C LEU A 156 -6.32 -4.89 10.00
N GLY A 157 -6.32 -3.63 9.57
CA GLY A 157 -5.87 -2.52 10.41
C GLY A 157 -6.74 -2.31 11.64
N ARG A 158 -8.07 -2.46 11.51
CA ARG A 158 -9.02 -2.33 12.63
C ARG A 158 -8.82 -3.44 13.65
N LYS A 159 -8.69 -4.70 13.20
CA LYS A 159 -8.37 -5.83 14.09
C LYS A 159 -7.07 -5.63 14.87
N ARG A 160 -6.06 -5.01 14.26
CA ARG A 160 -4.83 -4.62 14.97
C ARG A 160 -5.11 -3.55 16.01
N CYS A 161 -5.87 -2.50 15.68
CA CYS A 161 -6.23 -1.44 16.64
C CYS A 161 -6.99 -2.00 17.85
N GLU A 162 -8.01 -2.84 17.62
CA GLU A 162 -8.82 -3.50 18.66
C GLU A 162 -7.97 -4.32 19.64
N ARG A 163 -6.93 -5.02 19.16
CA ARG A 163 -6.00 -5.79 20.02
C ARG A 163 -5.17 -4.92 20.97
N HIS A 164 -5.00 -3.64 20.65
CA HIS A 164 -4.21 -2.69 21.43
C HIS A 164 -5.08 -1.69 22.21
N GLU A 165 -6.41 -1.82 22.16
CA GLU A 165 -7.30 -1.08 23.05
C GLU A 165 -7.15 -1.61 24.48
N PRO A 166 -6.99 -0.73 25.50
CA PRO A 166 -7.01 -1.17 26.88
C PRO A 166 -8.38 -1.77 27.18
N ALA A 167 -8.40 -2.93 27.85
CA ALA A 167 -9.64 -3.57 28.30
C ALA A 167 -10.50 -2.53 29.01
N ARG A 168 -11.70 -2.23 28.48
CA ARG A 168 -12.68 -1.39 29.17
C ARG A 168 -12.91 -2.02 30.54
N GLN A 169 -12.53 -1.32 31.61
CA GLN A 169 -12.95 -1.71 32.95
C GLN A 169 -14.48 -1.57 32.96
N PRO A 170 -15.24 -2.64 33.30
CA PRO A 170 -16.67 -2.50 33.53
C PRO A 170 -16.87 -1.53 34.70
N ALA A 171 -17.79 -0.59 34.51
CA ALA A 171 -18.20 0.39 35.52
C ALA A 171 -18.92 -0.27 36.70
#